data_AF-A0A9D9GAJ3-F1
#
_entry.id   AF-A0A9D9GAJ3-F1
#
_cell.length_a   1.000
_cell.length_b   1.000
_cell.length_c   1.000
_cell.angle_alpha   90.00
_cell.angle_beta   90.00
_cell.angle_gamma   90.00
#
_symmetry.space_group_name_H-M   'P 1'
#
loop_
_entity.id
_entity.type
_entity.pdbx_description
1 polymer ?
#
loop_
_entity_poly.entity_id
_entity_poly.type
_entity_poly.pdbx_seq_one_letter_code
_entity_poly.pdbx_strand_id
1 'polypeptide(L)'
;MTNQEKKAQLAVLISPDIAEDPLLSTLLTLSEGIVLNRRYPLGIPEGATVPMQYEHIQLQIALELFSKMGAEGQTAHNENGINRTYESAGVSNSLLQRITPICGSVR
;
A
#
# COMPACT_ATOMS: atom_id res chain seq x y z
N MET A 1 -3.82 3.12 -15.13
CA MET A 1 -3.57 4.52 -14.74
C MET A 1 -2.08 4.82 -14.80
N THR A 2 -1.73 5.98 -15.32
CA THR A 2 -0.38 6.53 -15.23
C THR A 2 -0.04 6.90 -13.77
N ASN A 3 1.25 6.98 -13.45
CA ASN A 3 1.70 7.35 -12.11
C ASN A 3 1.26 8.78 -11.73
N GLN A 4 1.16 9.69 -12.70
CA GLN A 4 0.68 11.05 -12.47
C GLN A 4 -0.81 11.08 -12.10
N GLU A 5 -1.64 10.29 -12.79
CA GLU A 5 -3.06 10.15 -12.44
C GLU A 5 -3.23 9.52 -11.04
N LYS A 6 -2.41 8.51 -10.70
CA LYS A 6 -2.44 7.88 -9.37
C LYS A 6 -2.07 8.88 -8.27
N LYS A 7 -1.05 9.71 -8.52
CA LYS A 7 -0.61 10.77 -7.59
C LYS A 7 -1.70 11.81 -7.40
N ALA A 8 -2.34 12.26 -8.48
CA ALA A 8 -3.44 13.22 -8.42
C ALA A 8 -4.65 12.67 -7.63
N GLN A 9 -5.03 11.41 -7.85
CA GLN A 9 -6.12 10.79 -7.09
C GLN A 9 -5.79 10.64 -5.61
N LEU A 10 -4.56 10.22 -5.28
CA LEU A 10 -4.11 10.09 -3.90
C LEU A 10 -4.09 11.45 -3.19
N ALA A 11 -3.69 12.51 -3.87
CA ALA A 11 -3.73 13.87 -3.35
C ALA A 11 -5.16 14.31 -3.02
N VAL A 12 -6.13 14.08 -3.92
CA VAL A 12 -7.54 14.40 -3.67
C VAL A 12 -8.09 13.66 -2.44
N LEU A 13 -7.67 12.43 -2.20
CA LEU A 13 -8.11 11.64 -1.04
C LEU A 13 -7.54 12.14 0.29
N ILE A 14 -6.34 12.71 0.28
CA ILE A 14 -5.67 13.19 1.49
C ILE A 14 -5.95 14.68 1.71
N SER A 15 -5.49 15.52 0.80
CA SER A 15 -5.67 16.96 0.75
C SER A 15 -5.14 17.48 -0.60
N PRO A 16 -5.88 18.33 -1.32
CA PRO A 16 -5.47 18.79 -2.65
C PRO A 16 -4.14 19.58 -2.64
N ASP A 17 -3.77 20.18 -1.50
CA ASP A 17 -2.57 21.02 -1.37
C ASP A 17 -1.25 20.23 -1.38
N ILE A 18 -1.28 18.92 -1.15
CA ILE A 18 -0.08 18.07 -1.15
C ILE A 18 0.13 17.35 -2.49
N ALA A 19 -0.57 17.78 -3.55
CA ALA A 19 -0.55 17.10 -4.84
C ALA A 19 0.83 16.99 -5.49
N GLU A 20 1.76 17.91 -5.19
CA GLU A 20 3.13 17.87 -5.72
C GLU A 20 4.12 17.18 -4.77
N ASP A 21 3.69 16.81 -3.56
CA ASP A 21 4.57 16.31 -2.52
C ASP A 21 5.36 15.06 -2.99
N PRO A 22 6.72 15.06 -2.90
CA PRO A 22 7.54 13.89 -3.22
C PRO A 22 7.17 12.67 -2.37
N LEU A 23 6.58 12.86 -1.18
CA LEU A 23 6.08 11.80 -0.33
C LEU A 23 5.04 10.92 -1.04
N LEU A 24 4.15 11.51 -1.83
CA LEU A 24 3.12 10.75 -2.55
C LEU A 24 3.73 9.79 -3.57
N SER A 25 4.79 10.21 -4.27
CA SER A 25 5.53 9.31 -5.17
C SER A 25 6.18 8.16 -4.42
N THR A 26 6.81 8.43 -3.29
CA THR A 26 7.41 7.39 -2.44
C THR A 26 6.36 6.40 -1.95
N LEU A 27 5.19 6.86 -1.52
CA LEU A 27 4.08 6.01 -1.09
C LEU A 27 3.53 5.14 -2.24
N LEU A 28 3.47 5.67 -3.45
CA LEU A 28 3.07 4.90 -4.63
C LEU A 28 4.09 3.81 -4.96
N THR A 29 5.39 4.08 -4.85
CA THR A 29 6.45 3.07 -5.03
C THR A 29 6.39 1.99 -3.95
N LEU A 30 6.20 2.37 -2.68
CA LEU A 30 6.07 1.41 -1.59
C LEU A 30 4.83 0.53 -1.75
N SER A 31 3.68 1.13 -2.05
CA SER A 31 2.43 0.38 -2.28
C SER A 31 2.52 -0.53 -3.51
N GLU A 32 3.21 -0.12 -4.58
CA GLU A 32 3.53 -0.99 -5.73
C GLU A 32 4.32 -2.22 -5.29
N GLY A 33 5.40 -2.02 -4.52
CA GLY A 33 6.20 -3.10 -3.97
C GLY A 33 5.35 -4.08 -3.15
N ILE A 34 4.45 -3.59 -2.30
CA ILE A 34 3.55 -4.43 -1.49
C ILE A 34 2.63 -5.26 -2.37
N VAL A 35 2.01 -4.64 -3.38
CA VAL A 35 1.12 -5.35 -4.31
C VAL A 35 1.86 -6.43 -5.09
N LEU A 36 3.03 -6.10 -5.64
CA LEU A 36 3.83 -7.03 -6.44
C LEU A 36 4.37 -8.19 -5.61
N ASN A 37 4.90 -7.93 -4.40
CA ASN A 37 5.35 -8.99 -3.50
C ASN A 37 4.20 -9.93 -3.12
N ARG A 38 3.00 -9.38 -2.88
CA ARG A 38 1.83 -10.21 -2.57
C ARG A 38 1.36 -11.03 -3.77
N ARG A 39 1.42 -10.45 -4.99
CA ARG A 39 1.05 -11.12 -6.24
C ARG A 39 2.07 -12.18 -6.64
N TYR A 40 3.36 -11.96 -6.40
CA TYR A 40 4.46 -12.83 -6.84
C TYR A 40 5.28 -13.32 -5.64
N PRO A 41 4.73 -14.23 -4.82
CA PRO A 41 5.39 -14.69 -3.60
C PRO A 41 6.72 -15.44 -3.85
N LEU A 42 6.96 -15.92 -5.08
CA LEU A 42 8.16 -16.67 -5.46
C LEU A 42 9.20 -15.84 -6.23
N GLY A 43 9.03 -14.51 -6.27
CA GLY A 43 9.93 -13.60 -6.99
C GLY A 43 9.17 -12.79 -8.04
N ILE A 44 9.43 -11.48 -8.03
CA ILE A 44 8.82 -10.53 -8.95
C ILE A 44 9.52 -10.67 -10.31
N PRO A 45 8.79 -10.92 -11.41
CA PRO A 45 9.40 -10.98 -12.73
C PRO A 45 9.98 -9.62 -13.14
N GLU A 46 11.02 -9.62 -13.96
CA GLU A 46 11.61 -8.39 -14.49
C GLU A 46 10.57 -7.61 -15.31
N GLY A 47 10.46 -6.30 -15.05
CA GLY A 47 9.45 -5.44 -15.70
C GLY A 47 8.02 -5.65 -15.22
N ALA A 48 7.79 -6.41 -14.14
CA ALA A 48 6.46 -6.53 -13.55
C ALA A 48 5.94 -5.17 -13.09
N THR A 49 4.70 -4.87 -13.49
CA THR A 49 3.98 -3.66 -13.07
C THR A 49 2.67 -4.06 -12.40
N VAL A 50 2.09 -3.16 -11.62
CA VAL A 50 0.79 -3.38 -10.97
C VAL A 50 -0.29 -3.61 -12.03
N PRO A 51 -0.95 -4.78 -12.05
CA PRO A 51 -2.07 -5.05 -12.95
C PRO A 51 -3.23 -4.05 -12.74
N MET A 52 -3.96 -3.73 -13.80
CA MET A 52 -5.09 -2.79 -13.79
C MET A 52 -6.12 -3.08 -12.67
N GLN A 53 -6.44 -4.35 -12.44
CA GLN A 53 -7.37 -4.78 -11.39
C GLN A 53 -6.93 -4.44 -9.96
N TYR A 54 -5.64 -4.14 -9.75
CA TYR A 54 -5.07 -3.81 -8.44
C TYR A 54 -4.65 -2.34 -8.31
N GLU A 55 -4.90 -1.48 -9.32
CA GLU A 55 -4.54 -0.06 -9.24
C GLU A 55 -5.25 0.66 -8.10
N HIS A 56 -6.54 0.39 -7.90
CA HIS A 56 -7.29 0.94 -6.77
C HIS A 56 -6.85 0.35 -5.42
N ILE A 57 -6.34 -0.89 -5.41
CA ILE A 57 -5.79 -1.49 -4.19
C ILE A 57 -4.47 -0.79 -3.84
N GLN A 58 -3.61 -0.52 -4.82
CA GLN A 58 -2.39 0.25 -4.63
C GLN A 58 -2.67 1.61 -3.99
N LEU A 59 -3.68 2.35 -4.49
CA LEU A 59 -4.09 3.64 -3.92
C LEU A 59 -4.59 3.53 -2.48
N GLN A 60 -5.40 2.52 -2.17
CA GLN A 60 -5.88 2.28 -0.80
C GLN A 60 -4.74 1.96 0.17
N ILE A 61 -3.77 1.15 -0.28
CA ILE A 61 -2.57 0.85 0.50
C ILE A 61 -1.75 2.13 0.74
N ALA A 62 -1.55 2.95 -0.29
CA ALA A 62 -0.83 4.22 -0.15
C ALA A 62 -1.51 5.18 0.84
N LEU A 63 -2.85 5.24 0.84
CA LEU A 63 -3.62 6.03 1.80
C LEU A 63 -3.48 5.52 3.25
N GLU A 64 -3.49 4.21 3.46
CA GLU A 64 -3.27 3.63 4.79
C GLU A 64 -1.86 3.92 5.32
N LEU A 65 -0.85 3.82 4.45
CA LEU A 65 0.53 4.16 4.79
C LEU A 65 0.65 5.64 5.19
N PHE A 66 0.02 6.55 4.44
CA PHE A 66 -0.05 7.98 4.80
C PHE A 66 -0.70 8.21 6.16
N SER A 67 -1.87 7.60 6.38
CA SER A 67 -2.63 7.74 7.62
C SER A 67 -1.84 7.27 8.84
N LYS A 68 -1.04 6.21 8.69
CA LYS A 68 -0.19 5.67 9.76
C LYS A 68 1.00 6.57 10.08
N MET A 69 1.66 7.15 9.07
CA MET A 69 2.75 8.12 9.31
C MET A 69 2.27 9.34 10.11
N GLY A 70 1.05 9.80 9.89
CA GLY A 70 0.44 10.88 10.70
C GLY A 70 0.06 10.45 12.12
N ALA A 71 -0.25 9.16 12.33
CA ALA A 71 -0.66 8.60 13.61
C ALA A 71 0.51 8.21 14.54
N GLU A 72 1.73 8.04 14.01
CA GLU A 72 2.93 7.74 14.81
C GLU A 72 3.24 8.82 15.86
N GLY A 73 2.82 10.07 15.62
CA GLY A 73 2.90 11.18 16.59
C GLY A 73 1.89 11.12 17.75
N GLN A 74 0.98 10.14 17.76
CA GLN A 74 0.02 9.91 18.85
C GLN A 74 0.06 8.45 19.32
N THR A 75 1.18 7.99 19.88
CA THR A 75 1.27 6.61 20.39
C THR A 75 1.92 6.51 21.77
N ALA A 76 1.17 6.89 22.81
CA ALA A 76 1.17 6.13 24.08
C ALA A 76 -0.01 6.55 24.99
N HIS A 77 -1.14 5.86 24.87
CA HIS A 77 -1.98 5.57 26.04
C HIS A 77 -2.03 4.06 26.20
N ASN A 78 -1.23 3.54 27.12
CA ASN A 78 -1.26 2.16 27.55
C ASN A 78 -2.27 2.05 28.68
N GLU A 79 -3.53 1.80 28.32
CA GLU A 79 -4.48 1.25 29.26
C GLU A 79 -5.04 -0.04 28.67
N ASN A 80 -4.82 -1.12 29.41
CA ASN A 80 -5.70 -2.28 29.42
C ASN A 80 -5.46 -3.40 28.40
N GLY A 81 -4.24 -3.97 28.36
CA GLY A 81 -4.06 -5.41 28.11
C GLY A 81 -4.66 -6.01 26.82
N ILE A 82 -4.95 -5.19 25.81
CA ILE A 82 -5.37 -5.64 24.49
C ILE A 82 -4.13 -5.86 23.64
N ASN A 83 -3.82 -7.12 23.42
CA ASN A 83 -2.75 -7.57 22.54
C ASN A 83 -3.08 -7.12 21.10
N ARG A 84 -2.60 -5.95 20.68
CA ARG A 84 -2.64 -5.55 19.27
C ARG A 84 -1.49 -6.25 18.57
N THR A 85 -1.74 -7.44 18.05
CA THR A 85 -0.83 -8.09 17.12
C THR A 85 -0.78 -7.20 15.87
N TYR A 86 0.23 -6.35 15.75
CA TYR A 86 0.54 -5.65 14.50
C TYR A 86 0.98 -6.71 13.50
N GLU A 87 0.00 -7.27 12.81
CA GLU A 87 0.18 -8.30 11.80
C GLU A 87 1.06 -7.75 10.67
N SER A 88 1.96 -8.61 10.19
CA SER A 88 3.10 -8.31 9.34
C SER A 88 2.79 -7.30 8.22
N ALA A 89 3.59 -6.23 8.17
CA ALA A 89 3.66 -5.20 7.11
C ALA A 89 2.56 -4.12 7.10
N GLY A 90 2.39 -3.36 8.19
CA GLY A 90 1.96 -1.94 8.13
C GLY A 90 0.66 -1.58 7.38
N VAL A 91 -0.13 -2.54 6.91
CA VAL A 91 -1.24 -2.41 5.94
C VAL A 91 -2.30 -3.45 6.31
N SER A 92 -3.58 -3.12 6.12
CA SER A 92 -4.69 -3.98 6.50
C SER A 92 -4.72 -5.30 5.72
N ASN A 93 -4.86 -6.43 6.44
CA ASN A 93 -4.95 -7.76 5.82
C ASN A 93 -6.11 -7.91 4.85
N SER A 94 -7.23 -7.21 5.08
CA SER A 94 -8.37 -7.19 4.16
C SER A 94 -7.99 -6.67 2.75
N LEU A 95 -7.05 -5.72 2.65
CA LEU A 95 -6.53 -5.25 1.36
C LEU A 95 -5.61 -6.29 0.72
N LEU A 96 -4.74 -6.92 1.51
CA LEU A 96 -3.79 -7.92 1.03
C LEU A 96 -4.48 -9.21 0.55
N GLN A 97 -5.62 -9.58 1.14
CA GLN A 97 -6.43 -10.74 0.73
C GLN A 97 -7.12 -10.54 -0.63
N ARG A 98 -7.36 -9.30 -1.04
CA ARG A 98 -7.94 -8.98 -2.37
C ARG A 98 -6.94 -9.18 -3.51
N ILE A 99 -5.65 -9.33 -3.20
CA ILE A 99 -4.60 -9.59 -4.17
C ILE A 99 -4.43 -11.10 -4.27
N THR A 100 -4.88 -11.67 -5.39
CA THR A 100 -4.69 -13.10 -5.66
C THR A 100 -3.21 -13.35 -5.94
N PRO A 101 -2.51 -14.27 -5.26
CA PRO A 101 -1.14 -14.64 -5.60
C PRO A 101 -1.08 -15.47 -6.89
N ILE A 102 0.01 -15.38 -7.63
CA ILE A 102 0.38 -16.32 -8.69
C ILE A 102 1.44 -17.25 -8.12
N CYS A 103 1.07 -18.51 -7.96
CA CYS A 103 2.00 -19.58 -7.70
C CYS A 103 2.24 -20.24 -9.05
N GLY A 104 3.44 -20.10 -9.63
CA GLY A 104 3.79 -20.86 -10.82
C GLY A 104 3.72 -22.35 -10.50
N SER A 105 2.93 -23.11 -11.24
CA SER A 105 3.18 -24.54 -11.34
C SER A 105 4.51 -24.68 -12.09
N VAL A 106 5.53 -25.24 -11.44
CA VAL A 106 6.66 -25.80 -12.19
C VAL A 106 6.05 -26.82 -13.14
N ARG A 107 6.16 -26.59 -14.45
CA ARG A 107 5.70 -27.52 -15.48
C ARG A 107 6.90 -28.13 -16.17
#